data_AF-A0A0G2J011-F1
#
_entry.id   AF-A0A0G2J011-F1
#
_cell.length_a   1.000
_cell.length_b   1.000
_cell.length_c   1.000
_cell.angle_alpha   90.00
_cell.angle_beta   90.00
_cell.angle_gamma   90.00
#
_symmetry.space_group_name_H-M   'P 1'
#
loop_
_entity.id
_entity.type
_entity.pdbx_description
1 polymer ?
#
loop_
_entity_poly.entity_id
_entity_poly.type
_entity_poly.pdbx_seq_one_letter_code
_entity_poly.pdbx_strand_id
1 'polypeptide(L)'
;MTQVAPKRIVLKCHDRHWKTQNEMLKAFFNSQGLELELLDKDLYIHILFEPSSPSHLFFVLDLHCKTIPDINLSQLELQIFRVSKHEPFTFTDLGDVGRKQAQPRSLDTRWGTDERTGISQTN
;
A
#
# COMPACT_ATOMS: atom_id res chain seq x y z
N MET A 1 -20.75 -7.27 -14.32
CA MET A 1 -19.29 -7.28 -14.05
C MET A 1 -19.06 -6.20 -13.01
N THR A 2 -18.67 -6.58 -11.80
CA THR A 2 -18.28 -5.61 -10.77
C THR A 2 -17.05 -4.89 -11.26
N GLN A 3 -17.15 -3.58 -11.46
CA GLN A 3 -16.03 -2.76 -11.91
C GLN A 3 -14.96 -2.76 -10.82
N VAL A 4 -13.76 -3.25 -11.16
CA VAL A 4 -12.60 -3.23 -10.29
C VAL A 4 -12.14 -1.78 -10.14
N ALA A 5 -11.98 -1.30 -8.91
CA ALA A 5 -11.57 0.08 -8.62
C ALA A 5 -10.13 0.09 -8.08
N PRO A 6 -9.26 1.01 -8.54
CA PRO A 6 -7.92 1.14 -8.00
C PRO A 6 -8.00 1.64 -6.56
N LYS A 7 -7.13 1.11 -5.69
CA LYS A 7 -7.12 1.44 -4.28
C LYS A 7 -5.69 1.48 -3.74
N ARG A 8 -5.41 2.47 -2.89
CA ARG A 8 -4.18 2.54 -2.12
C ARG A 8 -4.46 2.25 -0.66
N ILE A 9 -3.74 1.27 -0.12
CA ILE A 9 -3.82 0.90 1.30
C ILE A 9 -2.47 1.15 1.94
N VAL A 10 -2.45 1.87 3.05
CA VAL A 10 -1.24 2.13 3.83
C VAL A 10 -1.28 1.30 5.10
N LEU A 11 -0.30 0.41 5.30
CA LEU A 11 -0.10 -0.29 6.57
C LEU A 11 1.03 0.41 7.33
N LYS A 12 0.68 1.05 8.45
CA LYS A 12 1.64 1.58 9.42
C LYS A 12 2.05 0.47 10.37
N CYS A 13 3.32 0.07 10.33
CA CYS A 13 3.84 -1.05 11.10
C CYS A 13 5.14 -0.68 11.81
N HIS A 14 5.44 -1.42 12.88
CA HIS A 14 6.77 -1.39 13.49
C HIS A 14 7.78 -2.14 12.61
N ASP A 15 9.01 -1.65 12.51
CA ASP A 15 10.10 -2.21 11.68
C ASP A 15 10.38 -3.71 11.90
N ARG A 16 10.11 -4.24 13.10
CA ARG A 16 10.18 -5.66 13.45
C ARG A 16 9.36 -6.57 12.54
N HIS A 17 8.33 -6.04 11.87
CA HIS A 17 7.49 -6.79 10.93
C HIS A 17 8.13 -6.92 9.54
N TRP A 18 9.30 -6.31 9.30
CA TRP A 18 10.04 -6.44 8.04
C TRP A 18 10.29 -7.90 7.64
N LYS A 19 10.72 -8.72 8.61
CA LYS A 19 11.02 -10.15 8.36
C LYS A 19 9.77 -10.99 8.12
N THR A 20 8.60 -10.50 8.52
CA THR A 20 7.32 -11.20 8.41
C THR A 20 6.33 -10.48 7.51
N GLN A 21 6.85 -9.71 6.54
CA GLN A 21 6.03 -8.93 5.61
C GLN A 21 5.05 -9.81 4.81
N ASN A 22 5.48 -10.99 4.37
CA ASN A 22 4.64 -11.87 3.57
C ASN A 22 3.50 -12.47 4.38
N GLU A 23 3.75 -12.91 5.61
CA GLU A 23 2.74 -13.40 6.54
C GLU A 23 1.77 -12.27 6.92
N MET A 24 2.29 -11.07 7.19
CA MET A 24 1.50 -9.89 7.52
C MET A 24 0.56 -9.51 6.36
N LEU A 25 1.05 -9.47 5.12
CA LEU A 25 0.25 -9.13 3.95
C LEU A 25 -0.82 -10.18 3.68
N LYS A 26 -0.49 -11.48 3.75
CA LYS A 26 -1.49 -12.56 3.63
C LYS A 26 -2.56 -12.46 4.72
N ALA A 27 -2.17 -12.21 5.97
CA ALA A 27 -3.09 -12.02 7.08
C ALA A 27 -3.99 -10.79 6.86
N PHE A 28 -3.42 -9.70 6.36
CA PHE A 28 -4.16 -8.48 6.04
C PHE A 28 -5.20 -8.75 4.95
N PHE A 29 -4.80 -9.32 3.82
CA PHE A 29 -5.69 -9.62 2.69
C PHE A 29 -6.85 -10.51 3.12
N ASN A 30 -6.57 -11.59 3.85
CA ASN A 30 -7.60 -12.45 4.42
C ASN A 30 -8.56 -11.69 5.34
N SER A 31 -8.05 -10.81 6.20
CA SER A 31 -8.88 -10.02 7.12
C SER A 31 -9.80 -9.03 6.42
N GLN A 32 -9.42 -8.57 5.22
CA GLN A 32 -10.19 -7.62 4.41
C GLN A 32 -11.05 -8.32 3.34
N GLY A 33 -11.01 -9.64 3.24
CA GLY A 33 -11.71 -10.39 2.18
C GLY A 33 -11.15 -10.13 0.78
N LEU A 34 -9.87 -9.75 0.67
CA LEU A 34 -9.19 -9.50 -0.59
C LEU A 34 -8.61 -10.81 -1.16
N GLU A 35 -8.58 -10.91 -2.48
CA GLU A 35 -8.03 -12.06 -3.19
C GLU A 35 -6.50 -12.12 -3.01
N LEU A 36 -5.99 -13.23 -2.48
CA LEU A 36 -4.55 -13.43 -2.27
C LEU A 36 -3.76 -13.43 -3.58
N GLU A 37 -4.39 -13.77 -4.71
CA GLU A 37 -3.74 -13.76 -6.03
C GLU A 37 -3.28 -12.37 -6.45
N LEU A 38 -3.88 -11.30 -5.91
CA LEU A 38 -3.44 -9.93 -6.16
C LEU A 38 -2.02 -9.69 -5.69
N LEU A 39 -1.57 -10.37 -4.60
CA LEU A 39 -0.21 -10.24 -4.06
C LEU A 39 0.86 -10.50 -5.14
N ASP A 40 0.60 -11.43 -6.06
CA ASP A 40 1.54 -11.81 -7.11
C ASP A 40 1.24 -11.15 -8.46
N LYS A 41 -0.05 -10.92 -8.75
CA LYS A 41 -0.51 -10.54 -10.09
C LYS A 41 -0.61 -9.05 -10.29
N ASP A 42 -1.17 -8.32 -9.33
CA ASP A 42 -1.65 -6.95 -9.57
C ASP A 42 -1.61 -6.09 -8.31
N LEU A 43 -0.46 -6.16 -7.63
CA LEU A 43 -0.13 -5.37 -6.47
C LEU A 43 1.27 -4.79 -6.67
N TYR A 44 1.44 -3.54 -6.25
CA TYR A 44 2.76 -2.97 -6.00
C TYR A 44 2.89 -2.55 -4.54
N ILE A 45 4.09 -2.70 -3.98
CA ILE A 45 4.39 -2.42 -2.57
C ILE A 45 5.53 -1.42 -2.48
N HIS A 46 5.23 -0.21 -2.03
CA HIS A 46 6.27 0.75 -1.62
C HIS A 46 6.55 0.58 -0.13
N ILE A 47 7.82 0.57 0.26
CA ILE A 47 8.20 0.59 1.67
C ILE A 47 8.83 1.96 1.98
N LEU A 48 8.17 2.72 2.85
CA LEU A 48 8.56 4.08 3.19
C LEU A 48 8.87 4.19 4.68
N PHE A 49 9.97 4.84 5.03
CA PHE A 49 10.31 5.11 6.44
C PHE A 49 9.41 6.19 7.04
N GLU A 50 8.98 6.05 8.29
CA GLU A 50 8.32 7.14 9.02
C GLU A 50 9.37 8.15 9.50
N PRO A 51 9.39 9.40 8.97
CA PRO A 51 10.45 10.35 9.31
C PRO A 51 10.48 10.72 10.80
N SER A 52 9.31 10.74 11.45
CA SER A 52 9.17 11.08 12.86
C SER A 52 9.34 9.89 13.81
N SER A 53 9.51 8.67 13.30
CA SER A 53 9.70 7.48 14.13
C SER A 53 10.53 6.43 13.39
N PRO A 54 11.84 6.32 13.68
CA PRO A 54 12.72 5.40 12.96
C PRO A 54 12.36 3.92 13.14
N SER A 55 11.58 3.58 14.18
CA SER A 55 11.08 2.23 14.41
C SER A 55 9.78 1.90 13.68
N HIS A 56 9.25 2.82 12.85
CA HIS A 56 8.04 2.60 12.07
C HIS A 56 8.29 2.73 10.58
N LEU A 57 7.60 1.86 9.83
CA LEU A 57 7.59 1.82 8.38
C LEU A 57 6.14 1.89 7.89
N PHE A 58 5.98 2.33 6.67
CA PHE A 58 4.74 2.26 5.92
C PHE A 58 4.90 1.30 4.75
N PHE A 59 4.04 0.30 4.67
CA PHE A 59 3.81 -0.45 3.44
C PHE A 59 2.67 0.22 2.69
N VAL A 60 2.95 0.82 1.54
CA VAL A 60 1.94 1.40 0.66
C VAL A 60 1.63 0.38 -0.43
N LEU A 61 0.40 -0.09 -0.44
CA LEU A 61 -0.11 -1.16 -1.29
C LEU A 61 -0.98 -0.54 -2.38
N ASP A 62 -0.56 -0.68 -3.63
CA ASP A 62 -1.30 -0.21 -4.80
C ASP A 62 -1.98 -1.38 -5.48
N LEU A 63 -3.26 -1.55 -5.19
CA LEU A 63 -4.07 -2.65 -5.71
C LEU A 63 -4.55 -2.30 -7.11
N HIS A 64 -4.45 -3.26 -8.02
CA HIS A 64 -4.85 -3.14 -9.42
C HIS A 64 -3.96 -2.20 -10.25
N CYS A 65 -2.72 -1.98 -9.83
CA CYS A 65 -1.83 -1.01 -10.46
C CYS A 65 -1.36 -1.39 -11.87
N LYS A 66 -1.33 -2.68 -12.21
CA LYS A 66 -1.01 -3.15 -13.56
C LYS A 66 -2.24 -3.15 -14.48
N THR A 67 -3.41 -3.47 -13.93
CA THR A 67 -4.68 -3.41 -14.70
C THR A 67 -5.11 -1.97 -14.96
N ILE A 68 -4.86 -1.06 -14.01
CA ILE A 68 -5.25 0.35 -14.07
C ILE A 68 -4.00 1.21 -13.85
N PRO A 69 -3.13 1.36 -14.87
CA PRO A 69 -1.83 2.03 -14.72
C PRO A 69 -1.91 3.56 -14.71
N ASP A 70 -2.98 4.15 -15.26
CA ASP A 70 -3.19 5.59 -15.31
C ASP A 70 -4.34 5.98 -14.38
N ILE A 71 -4.02 6.73 -13.33
CA ILE A 71 -4.98 7.17 -12.31
C ILE A 71 -4.72 8.60 -11.89
N ASN A 72 -5.78 9.28 -11.48
CA ASN A 72 -5.67 10.54 -10.75
C ASN A 72 -5.50 10.25 -9.24
N LEU A 73 -4.27 10.42 -8.72
CA LEU A 73 -3.95 10.20 -7.30
C LEU A 73 -4.84 11.01 -6.34
N SER A 74 -5.36 12.17 -6.76
CA SER A 74 -6.24 12.99 -5.92
C SER A 74 -7.64 12.40 -5.71
N GLN A 75 -8.04 11.45 -6.56
CA GLN A 75 -9.34 10.78 -6.52
C GLN A 75 -9.23 9.31 -6.06
N LEU A 76 -8.01 8.83 -5.84
CA LEU A 76 -7.74 7.45 -5.43
C LEU A 76 -8.27 7.19 -4.02
N GLU A 77 -9.01 6.10 -3.85
CA GLU A 77 -9.43 5.65 -2.53
C GLU A 77 -8.18 5.32 -1.70
N LEU A 78 -8.02 6.02 -0.56
CA LEU A 78 -6.94 5.82 0.38
C LEU A 78 -7.48 5.21 1.66
N GLN A 79 -6.92 4.08 2.07
CA GLN A 79 -7.16 3.48 3.38
C GLN A 79 -5.86 3.44 4.18
N ILE A 80 -5.95 3.49 5.50
CA ILE A 80 -4.79 3.37 6.37
C ILE A 80 -5.10 2.55 7.60
N PHE A 81 -4.23 1.59 7.88
CA PHE A 81 -4.34 0.69 9.01
C PHE A 81 -3.09 0.74 9.87
N ARG A 82 -3.25 0.61 11.18
CA ARG A 82 -2.15 0.34 12.11
C ARG A 82 -2.01 -1.16 12.34
N VAL A 83 -0.79 -1.66 12.20
CA VAL A 83 -0.40 -3.03 12.55
C VAL A 83 0.23 -3.02 13.94
N SER A 84 -0.33 -3.80 14.88
CA SER A 84 0.07 -3.71 16.30
C SER A 84 0.73 -4.98 16.87
N LYS A 85 0.24 -6.17 16.47
CA LYS A 85 0.71 -7.48 16.98
C LYS A 85 1.42 -8.26 15.87
N HIS A 86 2.33 -9.15 16.27
CA HIS A 86 3.02 -10.06 15.35
C HIS A 86 2.16 -11.28 15.06
N GLU A 87 1.70 -12.02 16.08
CA GLU A 87 0.86 -13.21 15.89
C GLU A 87 -0.20 -13.33 17.01
N PRO A 88 -1.52 -13.33 16.68
CA PRO A 88 -2.06 -12.97 15.37
C PRO A 88 -1.83 -11.47 15.08
N PHE A 89 -1.60 -11.12 13.81
CA PHE A 89 -1.60 -9.73 13.38
C PHE A 89 -2.96 -9.09 13.69
N THR A 90 -2.93 -7.82 14.09
CA THR A 90 -4.14 -7.01 14.30
C THR A 90 -4.04 -5.75 13.48
N PHE A 91 -5.09 -5.49 12.71
CA PHE A 91 -5.20 -4.35 11.81
C PHE A 91 -6.32 -3.43 12.30
N THR A 92 -5.98 -2.19 12.60
CA THR A 92 -6.94 -1.18 13.05
C THR A 92 -7.06 -0.09 12.01
N ASP A 93 -8.26 0.09 11.43
CA ASP A 93 -8.54 1.24 10.56
C ASP A 93 -8.39 2.53 11.37
N LEU A 94 -7.58 3.47 10.87
CA LEU A 94 -7.37 4.77 11.52
C LEU A 94 -8.41 5.81 11.10
N GLY A 95 -9.38 5.44 10.27
CA GLY A 95 -10.51 6.28 9.88
C GLY A 95 -10.08 7.55 9.13
N ASP A 96 -10.99 8.52 9.08
CA ASP A 96 -10.79 9.75 8.31
C ASP A 96 -9.61 10.59 8.80
N VAL A 97 -9.34 10.56 10.10
CA VAL A 97 -8.21 11.29 10.69
C VAL A 97 -6.89 10.73 10.16
N GLY A 98 -6.73 9.40 10.20
CA GLY A 98 -5.55 8.73 9.64
C GLY A 98 -5.42 9.00 8.14
N ARG A 99 -6.52 8.88 7.38
CA ARG A 99 -6.53 9.13 5.94
C ARG A 99 -6.07 10.56 5.60
N LYS A 100 -6.61 11.57 6.30
CA LYS A 100 -6.20 12.98 6.12
C LYS A 100 -4.72 13.19 6.41
N GLN A 101 -4.19 12.55 7.46
CA GLN A 101 -2.76 12.64 7.80
C GLN A 101 -1.86 11.97 6.77
N ALA A 102 -2.30 10.84 6.21
CA ALA A 102 -1.55 10.10 5.19
C ALA A 102 -1.66 10.69 3.78
N GLN A 103 -2.69 11.50 3.52
CA GLN A 103 -3.00 12.01 2.18
C GLN A 103 -1.85 12.75 1.49
N PRO A 104 -1.14 13.73 2.12
CA PRO A 104 -0.05 14.43 1.44
C PRO A 104 1.03 13.48 0.93
N ARG A 105 1.46 12.54 1.79
CA ARG A 105 2.47 11.55 1.42
C ARG A 105 1.97 10.54 0.39
N SER A 106 0.68 10.20 0.44
CA SER A 106 0.04 9.37 -0.58
C SER A 106 0.08 10.05 -1.95
N LEU A 107 -0.13 11.36 -2.04
CA LEU A 107 -0.05 12.10 -3.31
C LEU A 107 1.38 12.16 -3.86
N ASP A 108 2.39 12.24 -2.98
CA ASP A 108 3.80 12.23 -3.37
C ASP A 108 4.32 10.82 -3.76
N THR A 109 3.61 9.76 -3.37
CA THR A 109 3.99 8.38 -3.72
C THR A 109 3.43 8.03 -5.09
N ARG A 110 4.30 7.75 -6.07
CA ARG A 110 3.90 7.34 -7.42
C ARG A 110 3.01 6.09 -7.39
N TRP A 111 2.07 5.98 -8.32
CA TRP A 111 1.24 4.79 -8.49
C TRP A 111 2.06 3.65 -9.11
N GLY A 112 1.98 2.46 -8.51
CA GLY A 112 2.65 1.18 -8.82
C GLY A 112 3.80 1.21 -9.83
N THR A 113 5.03 0.85 -9.43
CA THR A 113 6.18 1.05 -10.33
C THR A 113 7.19 -0.10 -10.42
N ASP A 114 7.29 -0.75 -11.57
CA ASP A 114 8.64 -0.97 -12.12
C ASP A 114 8.69 -0.30 -13.49
N GLU A 115 9.66 0.60 -13.67
CA GLU A 115 9.83 1.43 -14.87
C GLU A 115 9.84 0.58 -16.14
N ARG A 116 8.71 0.53 -16.85
CA ARG A 116 8.71 0.14 -18.26
C ARG A 116 8.20 1.30 -19.10
N THR A 117 9.19 2.09 -19.50
CA THR A 117 9.33 2.90 -20.73
C THR A 117 8.89 4.37 -20.75
N GLY A 118 9.90 5.23 -20.99
CA GLY A 118 9.82 6.55 -21.64
C GLY A 118 10.71 7.58 -20.94
N ILE A 119 11.85 8.05 -21.46
CA ILE A 119 12.13 8.48 -22.84
C ILE A 119 13.65 8.54 -23.13
N SER A 120 13.99 8.02 -24.32
CA SER A 120 15.04 8.35 -25.30
C SER A 120 16.53 8.47 -24.95
N GLN A 121 17.29 7.72 -25.76
CA GLN A 121 18.64 8.03 -26.22
C GLN A 121 18.89 9.54 -26.31
N THR A 122 19.98 10.00 -25.68
CA THR A 122 20.61 11.26 -26.05
C THR A 122 22.11 11.01 -26.21
N ASN A 123 22.52 11.09 -27.48
CA ASN A 123 23.83 11.27 -28.10
C ASN A 123 25.02 10.41 -27.67
#